data_AF-A0A6A6Y7G5-F1
#
_entry.id   AF-A0A6A6Y7G5-F1
#
_cell.length_a   1.000
_cell.length_b   1.000
_cell.length_c   1.000
_cell.angle_alpha   90.00
_cell.angle_beta   90.00
_cell.angle_gamma   90.00
#
_symmetry.space_group_name_H-M   'P 1'
#
loop_
_entity.id
_entity.type
_entity.pdbx_description
1 polymer ?
#
loop_
_entity_poly.entity_id
_entity_poly.type
_entity_poly.pdbx_seq_one_letter_code
_entity_poly.pdbx_strand_id
1 'polypeptide(L)'
;MSPPPNKADADATWKYIEAGVQGILKHPSDRGEMDMKTWMGLYTAVHNFCTVRKAVGSSPTQGCSRGNRRVAHIFEKELYERLKQLLETHLQMIQNEARRYSKGALLDFYIKEQDRYITAAKQNNHLFRYLNRHWVKQEIKQGRKDIYDVYTLHLVLWKGVIDAATHAGVADAVTQLMERQRNGEIIDDTLIEGILDSFGKY
;
A
#
# COMPACT_ATOMS: atom_id res chain seq x y z
N MET A 1 -11.30 -16.91 -7.49
CA MET A 1 -10.93 -15.67 -8.22
C MET A 1 -11.07 -15.93 -9.72
N SER A 2 -11.48 -14.94 -10.50
CA SER A 2 -11.63 -15.06 -11.97
C SER A 2 -10.30 -15.41 -12.65
N PRO A 3 -10.30 -16.09 -13.81
CA PRO A 3 -9.06 -16.36 -14.55
C PRO A 3 -8.37 -15.05 -14.97
N PRO A 4 -7.03 -15.05 -15.07
CA PRO A 4 -6.29 -13.86 -15.46
C PRO A 4 -6.76 -13.38 -16.85
N PRO A 5 -7.04 -12.07 -17.02
CA PRO A 5 -7.58 -11.53 -18.26
C PRO A 5 -6.56 -11.60 -19.42
N ASN A 6 -7.07 -11.41 -20.63
CA ASN A 6 -6.25 -11.40 -21.84
C ASN A 6 -5.18 -10.29 -21.77
N LYS A 7 -3.93 -10.61 -22.16
CA LYS A 7 -2.73 -9.77 -21.96
C LYS A 7 -2.77 -8.40 -22.66
N ALA A 8 -3.70 -8.19 -23.61
CA ALA A 8 -3.79 -6.97 -24.40
C ALA A 8 -4.58 -5.82 -23.74
N ASP A 9 -5.48 -6.14 -22.80
CA ASP A 9 -6.34 -5.16 -22.14
C ASP A 9 -5.75 -4.76 -20.78
N ALA A 10 -5.20 -3.54 -20.72
CA ALA A 10 -4.61 -3.00 -19.50
C ALA A 10 -5.65 -2.71 -18.43
N ASP A 11 -6.87 -2.32 -18.80
CA ASP A 11 -7.91 -2.00 -17.82
C ASP A 11 -8.48 -3.27 -17.20
N ALA A 12 -8.65 -4.33 -17.99
CA ALA A 12 -9.01 -5.64 -17.45
C ALA A 12 -7.91 -6.19 -16.54
N THR A 13 -6.63 -6.07 -16.95
CA THR A 13 -5.49 -6.52 -16.14
C THR A 13 -5.38 -5.74 -14.83
N TRP A 14 -5.58 -4.42 -14.89
CA TRP A 14 -5.63 -3.58 -13.69
C TRP A 14 -6.76 -4.00 -12.75
N LYS A 15 -7.99 -4.18 -13.24
CA LYS A 15 -9.13 -4.63 -12.41
C LYS A 15 -8.84 -5.95 -11.69
N TYR A 16 -8.14 -6.86 -12.36
CA TYR A 16 -7.72 -8.12 -11.74
C TYR A 16 -6.68 -7.90 -10.62
N ILE A 17 -5.67 -7.05 -10.87
CA ILE A 17 -4.67 -6.69 -9.86
C ILE A 17 -5.32 -5.96 -8.69
N GLU A 18 -6.18 -4.98 -8.95
CA GLU A 18 -6.93 -4.20 -7.98
C GLU A 18 -7.74 -5.10 -7.05
N ALA A 19 -8.50 -6.05 -7.59
CA ALA A 19 -9.25 -7.01 -6.78
C ALA A 19 -8.34 -7.86 -5.87
N GLY A 20 -7.14 -8.22 -6.35
CA GLY A 20 -6.15 -8.93 -5.55
C GLY A 20 -5.56 -8.10 -4.43
N VAL A 21 -5.17 -6.86 -4.74
CA VAL A 21 -4.63 -5.90 -3.75
C VAL A 21 -5.68 -5.56 -2.70
N GLN A 22 -6.94 -5.36 -3.09
CA GLN A 22 -8.04 -5.18 -2.13
C GLN A 22 -8.25 -6.40 -1.24
N GLY A 23 -8.10 -7.62 -1.79
CA GLY A 23 -8.14 -8.85 -1.02
C GLY A 23 -7.02 -8.91 0.04
N ILE A 24 -5.80 -8.55 -0.36
CA ILE A 24 -4.62 -8.46 0.52
C ILE A 24 -4.84 -7.44 1.64
N LEU A 25 -5.38 -6.25 1.32
CA LEU A 25 -5.65 -5.20 2.29
C LEU A 25 -6.73 -5.60 3.32
N LYS A 26 -7.77 -6.32 2.89
CA LYS A 26 -8.87 -6.76 3.78
C LYS A 26 -8.49 -7.94 4.68
N HIS A 27 -7.73 -8.88 4.14
CA HIS A 27 -7.32 -10.10 4.85
C HIS A 27 -5.82 -10.34 4.69
N PRO A 28 -4.97 -9.53 5.35
CA PRO A 28 -3.53 -9.69 5.30
C PRO A 28 -3.12 -10.95 6.08
N SER A 29 -2.67 -11.99 5.36
CA SER A 29 -2.24 -13.25 5.98
C SER A 29 -0.72 -13.36 6.03
N ASP A 30 -0.11 -13.12 7.20
CA ASP A 30 1.35 -13.33 7.40
C ASP A 30 1.80 -14.78 7.12
N ARG A 31 0.86 -15.75 7.21
CA ARG A 31 1.10 -17.18 7.02
C ARG A 31 0.92 -17.71 5.59
N GLY A 32 0.73 -16.83 4.60
CA GLY A 32 0.64 -17.28 3.20
C GLY A 32 -0.63 -18.06 2.87
N GLU A 33 -1.77 -17.73 3.51
CA GLU A 33 -3.07 -18.34 3.21
C GLU A 33 -3.63 -17.98 1.83
N MET A 34 -2.97 -17.07 1.10
CA MET A 34 -3.31 -16.88 -0.30
C MET A 34 -2.85 -18.10 -1.10
N ASP A 35 -3.82 -18.79 -1.70
CA ASP A 35 -3.58 -19.89 -2.63
C ASP A 35 -2.47 -19.53 -3.64
N MET A 36 -1.45 -20.38 -3.73
CA MET A 36 -0.27 -20.19 -4.59
C MET A 36 -0.66 -19.86 -6.03
N LYS A 37 -1.74 -20.47 -6.54
CA LYS A 37 -2.25 -20.21 -7.89
C LYS A 37 -2.76 -18.78 -8.03
N THR A 38 -3.42 -18.25 -7.00
CA THR A 38 -3.90 -16.87 -6.94
C THR A 38 -2.73 -15.88 -6.85
N TRP A 39 -1.78 -16.16 -5.97
CA TRP A 39 -0.56 -15.35 -5.83
C TRP A 39 0.24 -15.28 -7.15
N MET A 40 0.47 -16.43 -7.78
CA MET A 40 1.20 -16.51 -9.04
C MET A 40 0.44 -15.82 -10.19
N GLY A 41 -0.89 -15.91 -10.21
CA GLY A 41 -1.74 -15.19 -11.15
C GLY A 41 -1.59 -13.68 -11.03
N LEU A 42 -1.64 -13.14 -9.81
CA LEU A 42 -1.44 -11.72 -9.54
C LEU A 42 -0.03 -11.26 -9.89
N TYR A 43 0.99 -12.00 -9.47
CA TYR A 43 2.39 -11.67 -9.80
C TYR A 43 2.61 -11.64 -11.32
N THR A 44 2.06 -12.62 -12.02
CA THR A 44 2.12 -12.69 -13.49
C THR A 44 1.38 -11.52 -14.14
N ALA A 45 0.22 -11.12 -13.60
CA ALA A 45 -0.53 -9.97 -14.09
C ALA A 45 0.27 -8.66 -13.95
N VAL A 46 0.87 -8.41 -12.78
CA VAL A 46 1.74 -7.25 -12.53
C VAL A 46 2.96 -7.26 -13.46
N HIS A 47 3.61 -8.41 -13.60
CA HIS A 47 4.74 -8.58 -14.52
C HIS A 47 4.32 -8.29 -15.97
N ASN A 48 3.20 -8.84 -16.42
CA ASN A 48 2.68 -8.63 -17.77
C ASN A 48 2.32 -7.16 -18.00
N PHE A 49 1.72 -6.47 -17.02
CA PHE A 49 1.44 -5.05 -17.11
C PHE A 49 2.72 -4.23 -17.37
N CYS A 50 3.82 -4.59 -16.71
CA CYS A 50 5.12 -3.93 -16.88
C CYS A 50 5.89 -4.36 -18.14
N THR A 51 5.54 -5.48 -18.79
CA THR A 51 6.35 -6.09 -19.86
C THR A 51 5.64 -6.28 -21.20
N VAL A 52 4.37 -6.65 -21.24
CA VAL A 52 3.63 -6.97 -22.49
C VAL A 52 3.55 -5.75 -23.41
N ARG A 53 3.40 -4.54 -22.85
CA ARG A 53 3.33 -3.31 -23.64
C ARG A 53 4.69 -2.74 -24.04
N LYS A 54 5.79 -3.35 -23.58
CA LYS A 54 7.12 -3.15 -24.20
C LYS A 54 7.17 -3.76 -25.61
N ALA A 55 6.34 -4.77 -25.89
CA ALA A 55 6.34 -5.50 -27.17
C ALA A 55 5.48 -4.84 -28.27
N VAL A 56 4.35 -4.21 -27.93
CA VAL A 56 3.43 -3.61 -28.94
C VAL A 56 4.02 -2.37 -29.63
N GLY A 57 5.01 -1.70 -29.02
CA GLY A 57 5.81 -0.65 -29.67
C GLY A 57 7.01 -1.16 -30.47
N SER A 58 7.19 -2.48 -30.59
CA SER A 58 8.37 -3.11 -31.21
C SER A 58 8.06 -3.57 -32.63
N SER A 59 8.20 -2.68 -33.61
CA SER A 59 8.63 -3.18 -34.94
C SER A 59 10.08 -3.66 -34.83
N PRO A 60 10.47 -4.77 -35.48
CA PRO A 60 11.78 -5.40 -35.34
C PRO A 60 12.89 -4.66 -36.13
N THR A 61 12.78 -3.34 -36.30
CA THR A 61 13.81 -2.52 -36.94
C THR A 61 14.80 -2.02 -35.88
N GLN A 62 16.00 -2.59 -35.93
CA GLN A 62 17.22 -2.15 -35.25
C GLN A 62 17.31 -0.63 -35.13
N GLY A 63 17.54 -0.12 -33.91
CA GLY A 63 18.21 1.17 -33.73
C GLY A 63 17.63 2.21 -32.77
N CYS A 64 16.48 1.99 -32.10
CA CYS A 64 15.83 3.08 -31.33
C CYS A 64 15.50 2.72 -29.87
N SER A 65 16.51 2.50 -29.02
CA SER A 65 16.32 2.16 -27.58
C SER A 65 15.67 3.26 -26.71
N ARG A 66 15.50 4.48 -27.23
CA ARG A 66 15.05 5.65 -26.45
C ARG A 66 13.52 5.85 -26.48
N GLY A 67 12.85 5.46 -27.56
CA GLY A 67 11.39 5.57 -27.72
C GLY A 67 10.62 4.48 -26.95
N ASN A 68 11.08 3.22 -27.06
CA ASN A 68 10.43 2.09 -26.41
C ASN A 68 10.52 2.15 -24.87
N ARG A 69 11.59 2.79 -24.34
CA ARG A 69 11.74 3.05 -22.90
C ARG A 69 10.75 4.12 -22.39
N ARG A 70 10.42 5.13 -23.20
CA ARG A 70 9.45 6.18 -22.80
C ARG A 70 8.04 5.62 -22.67
N VAL A 71 7.62 4.78 -23.61
CA VAL A 71 6.29 4.15 -23.57
C VAL A 71 6.16 3.19 -22.37
N ALA A 72 7.19 2.38 -22.11
CA ALA A 72 7.25 1.54 -20.92
C ALA A 72 7.15 2.34 -19.60
N HIS A 73 7.86 3.47 -19.53
CA HIS A 73 7.84 4.38 -18.39
C HIS A 73 6.45 4.97 -18.11
N ILE A 74 5.67 5.26 -19.16
CA ILE A 74 4.30 5.78 -19.01
C ILE A 74 3.39 4.74 -18.33
N PHE A 75 3.46 3.48 -18.76
CA PHE A 75 2.61 2.43 -18.18
C PHE A 75 3.04 2.03 -16.76
N GLU A 76 4.34 1.93 -16.50
CA GLU A 76 4.84 1.64 -15.15
C GLU A 76 4.47 2.78 -14.18
N LYS A 77 4.52 4.04 -14.63
CA LYS A 77 4.01 5.19 -13.87
C LYS A 77 2.51 5.09 -13.62
N GLU A 78 1.72 4.77 -14.65
CA GLU A 78 0.28 4.62 -14.53
C GLU A 78 -0.10 3.53 -13.50
N LEU A 79 0.61 2.40 -13.51
CA LEU A 79 0.41 1.34 -12.53
C LEU A 79 0.66 1.82 -11.09
N TYR A 80 1.74 2.59 -10.89
CA TYR A 80 2.07 3.15 -9.59
C TYR A 80 1.00 4.14 -9.08
N GLU A 81 0.54 5.04 -9.94
CA GLU A 81 -0.50 6.01 -9.58
C GLU A 81 -1.84 5.33 -9.29
N ARG A 82 -2.24 4.34 -10.08
CA ARG A 82 -3.45 3.55 -9.82
C ARG A 82 -3.35 2.79 -8.48
N LEU A 83 -2.18 2.23 -8.16
CA LEU A 83 -1.94 1.62 -6.84
C LEU A 83 -2.06 2.65 -5.72
N LYS A 84 -1.42 3.82 -5.86
CA LYS A 84 -1.49 4.89 -4.87
C LYS A 84 -2.94 5.32 -4.59
N GLN A 85 -3.72 5.56 -5.65
CA GLN A 85 -5.14 5.93 -5.53
C GLN A 85 -5.97 4.85 -4.82
N LEU A 86 -5.70 3.57 -5.12
CA LEU A 86 -6.37 2.46 -4.45
C LEU A 86 -6.06 2.43 -2.95
N LEU A 87 -4.80 2.64 -2.58
CA LEU A 87 -4.38 2.71 -1.17
C LEU A 87 -5.00 3.91 -0.45
N GLU A 88 -4.99 5.08 -1.06
CA GLU A 88 -5.64 6.28 -0.51
C GLU A 88 -7.15 6.06 -0.29
N THR A 89 -7.84 5.44 -1.25
CA THR A 89 -9.26 5.09 -1.14
C THR A 89 -9.50 4.12 0.03
N HIS A 90 -8.63 3.12 0.20
CA HIS A 90 -8.71 2.19 1.33
C HIS A 90 -8.53 2.90 2.68
N LEU A 91 -7.54 3.78 2.78
CA LEU A 91 -7.28 4.56 3.98
C LEU A 91 -8.42 5.53 4.32
N GLN A 92 -9.07 6.11 3.32
CA GLN A 92 -10.29 6.91 3.53
C GLN A 92 -11.43 6.08 4.13
N MET A 93 -11.59 4.82 3.72
CA MET A 93 -12.57 3.92 4.35
C MET A 93 -12.23 3.66 5.82
N ILE A 94 -10.97 3.38 6.14
CA ILE A 94 -10.50 3.21 7.53
C ILE A 94 -10.76 4.47 8.36
N GLN A 95 -10.45 5.66 7.83
CA GLN A 95 -10.74 6.93 8.52
C GLN A 95 -12.24 7.13 8.78
N ASN A 96 -13.10 6.79 7.82
CA ASN A 96 -14.54 6.92 7.99
C ASN A 96 -15.08 5.93 9.03
N GLU A 97 -14.51 4.73 9.11
CA GLU A 97 -14.83 3.75 10.13
C GLU A 97 -14.35 4.19 11.52
N ALA A 98 -13.15 4.78 11.59
CA ALA A 98 -12.56 5.31 12.82
C ALA A 98 -13.50 6.32 13.51
N ARG A 99 -14.21 7.15 12.75
CA ARG A 99 -15.19 8.13 13.28
C ARG A 99 -16.33 7.53 14.11
N ARG A 100 -16.55 6.20 14.02
CA ARG A 100 -17.60 5.50 14.78
C ARG A 100 -17.15 5.13 16.20
N TYR A 101 -15.85 5.19 16.49
CA TYR A 101 -15.29 4.81 17.78
C TYR A 101 -15.14 6.02 18.71
N SER A 102 -15.34 5.80 20.01
CA SER A 102 -15.05 6.79 21.05
C SER A 102 -13.53 6.88 21.29
N LYS A 103 -13.05 7.98 21.87
CA LYS A 103 -11.60 8.30 22.03
C LYS A 103 -10.73 7.14 22.52
N GLY A 104 -11.19 6.36 23.51
CA GLY A 104 -10.46 5.20 24.03
C GLY A 104 -10.42 4.01 23.05
N ALA A 105 -11.56 3.65 22.46
CA ALA A 105 -11.66 2.54 21.51
C ALA A 105 -11.10 2.87 20.12
N LEU A 106 -11.00 4.16 19.79
CA LEU A 106 -10.42 4.69 18.55
C LEU A 106 -8.96 4.31 18.41
N LEU A 107 -8.25 4.30 19.54
CA LEU A 107 -6.83 4.02 19.58
C LEU A 107 -6.54 2.53 19.35
N ASP A 108 -7.26 1.65 20.05
CA ASP A 108 -7.22 0.21 19.82
C ASP A 108 -7.50 -0.15 18.37
N PHE A 109 -8.44 0.56 17.75
CA PHE A 109 -8.76 0.42 16.34
C PHE A 109 -7.56 0.78 15.46
N TYR A 110 -6.91 1.92 15.69
CA TYR A 110 -5.74 2.34 14.89
C TYR A 110 -4.56 1.38 15.03
N ILE A 111 -4.25 0.89 16.23
CA ILE A 111 -3.15 -0.08 16.43
C ILE A 111 -3.42 -1.36 15.62
N LYS A 112 -4.63 -1.92 15.74
CA LYS A 112 -5.01 -3.14 15.02
C LYS A 112 -5.00 -2.95 13.50
N GLU A 113 -5.52 -1.82 13.02
CA GLU A 113 -5.54 -1.53 11.59
C GLU A 113 -4.14 -1.21 11.06
N GLN A 114 -3.26 -0.61 11.86
CA GLN A 114 -1.86 -0.40 11.49
C GLN A 114 -1.14 -1.72 11.26
N ASP A 115 -1.26 -2.68 12.20
CA ASP A 115 -0.61 -3.98 12.06
C ASP A 115 -1.08 -4.72 10.80
N ARG A 116 -2.40 -4.72 10.57
CA ARG A 116 -3.00 -5.28 9.35
C ARG A 116 -2.46 -4.61 8.10
N TYR A 117 -2.44 -3.28 8.07
CA TYR A 117 -2.01 -2.50 6.93
C TYR A 117 -0.51 -2.67 6.64
N ILE A 118 0.34 -2.75 7.66
CA ILE A 118 1.78 -3.02 7.52
C ILE A 118 2.03 -4.43 6.99
N THR A 119 1.26 -5.43 7.44
CA THR A 119 1.35 -6.79 6.90
C THR A 119 0.94 -6.83 5.42
N ALA A 120 -0.15 -6.17 5.06
CA ALA A 120 -0.55 -5.99 3.66
C ALA A 120 0.53 -5.28 2.84
N ALA A 121 1.18 -4.25 3.40
CA ALA A 121 2.26 -3.53 2.74
C ALA A 121 3.45 -4.43 2.38
N LYS A 122 3.84 -5.36 3.27
CA LYS A 122 4.90 -6.34 2.99
C LYS A 122 4.53 -7.25 1.82
N GLN A 123 3.29 -7.76 1.81
CA GLN A 123 2.79 -8.62 0.74
C GLN A 123 2.71 -7.87 -0.60
N ASN A 124 2.12 -6.69 -0.62
CA ASN A 124 2.05 -5.85 -1.82
C ASN A 124 3.45 -5.50 -2.32
N ASN A 125 4.40 -5.19 -1.43
CA ASN A 125 5.78 -4.93 -1.83
C ASN A 125 6.44 -6.11 -2.55
N HIS A 126 6.15 -7.35 -2.13
CA HIS A 126 6.60 -8.53 -2.84
C HIS A 126 5.90 -8.72 -4.18
N LEU A 127 4.59 -8.49 -4.24
CA LEU A 127 3.80 -8.58 -5.46
C LEU A 127 4.30 -7.60 -6.54
N PHE A 128 4.63 -6.37 -6.14
CA PHE A 128 5.12 -5.29 -7.01
C PHE A 128 6.64 -5.21 -7.10
N ARG A 129 7.37 -6.28 -6.73
CA ARG A 129 8.86 -6.30 -6.75
C ARG A 129 9.44 -5.91 -8.11
N TYR A 130 8.80 -6.31 -9.20
CA TYR A 130 9.24 -5.95 -10.55
C TYR A 130 9.18 -4.43 -10.77
N LEU A 131 8.06 -3.79 -10.42
CA LEU A 131 7.86 -2.35 -10.52
C LEU A 131 8.89 -1.59 -9.67
N ASN A 132 9.12 -2.03 -8.42
CA ASN A 132 10.11 -1.44 -7.53
C ASN A 132 11.53 -1.49 -8.13
N ARG A 133 11.91 -2.64 -8.69
CA ARG A 133 13.26 -2.86 -9.22
C ARG A 133 13.53 -2.05 -10.48
N HIS A 134 12.57 -1.97 -11.38
CA HIS A 134 12.78 -1.47 -12.74
C HIS A 134 12.33 -0.04 -12.94
N TRP A 135 11.22 0.37 -12.32
CA TRP A 135 10.69 1.72 -12.46
C TRP A 135 11.07 2.59 -11.27
N VAL A 136 10.61 2.26 -10.05
CA VAL A 136 10.80 3.10 -8.84
C VAL A 136 12.27 3.46 -8.61
N LYS A 137 13.16 2.46 -8.60
CA LYS A 137 14.60 2.69 -8.41
C LYS A 137 15.19 3.62 -9.47
N GLN A 138 14.64 3.62 -10.68
CA GLN A 138 15.07 4.52 -11.75
C GLN A 138 14.54 5.94 -11.55
N GLU A 139 13.31 6.11 -11.05
CA GLU A 139 12.73 7.43 -10.79
C GLU A 139 13.44 8.13 -9.63
N ILE A 140 13.76 7.39 -8.56
CA ILE A 140 14.56 7.90 -7.43
C ILE A 140 15.94 8.36 -7.93
N LYS A 141 16.60 7.58 -8.80
CA LYS A 141 17.88 7.97 -9.41
C LYS A 141 17.79 9.22 -10.29
N GLN A 142 16.63 9.49 -10.88
CA GLN A 142 16.36 10.71 -11.65
C GLN A 142 16.04 11.91 -10.76
N GLY A 143 16.07 11.76 -9.43
CA GLY A 143 15.89 12.84 -8.47
C GLY A 143 14.44 13.13 -8.09
N ARG A 144 13.48 12.26 -8.44
CA ARG A 144 12.10 12.39 -7.96
C ARG A 144 12.01 11.98 -6.50
N LYS A 145 11.61 12.94 -5.66
CA LYS A 145 11.52 12.81 -4.19
C LYS A 145 10.16 12.30 -3.72
N ASP A 146 9.16 12.33 -4.57
CA ASP A 146 7.77 11.96 -4.32
C ASP A 146 7.45 10.50 -4.66
N ILE A 147 8.44 9.76 -5.17
CA ILE A 147 8.31 8.35 -5.52
C ILE A 147 9.00 7.48 -4.48
N TYR A 148 8.24 6.56 -3.93
CA TYR A 148 8.67 5.60 -2.92
C TYR A 148 8.50 4.17 -3.45
N ASP A 149 9.31 3.23 -2.95
CA ASP A 149 8.99 1.82 -3.16
C ASP A 149 7.63 1.48 -2.54
N VAL A 150 7.00 0.40 -3.01
CA VAL A 150 5.63 0.07 -2.60
C VAL A 150 5.49 -0.09 -1.08
N TYR A 151 6.47 -0.62 -0.36
CA TYR A 151 6.38 -0.74 1.10
C TYR A 151 6.42 0.66 1.74
N THR A 152 7.40 1.47 1.37
CA THR A 152 7.55 2.84 1.87
C THR A 152 6.35 3.72 1.52
N LEU A 153 5.75 3.54 0.33
CA LEU A 153 4.52 4.23 -0.08
C LEU A 153 3.37 3.97 0.90
N HIS A 154 3.15 2.71 1.31
CA HIS A 154 2.12 2.40 2.30
C HIS A 154 2.39 3.14 3.61
N LEU A 155 3.62 3.09 4.11
CA LEU A 155 3.99 3.75 5.36
C LEU A 155 3.77 5.27 5.30
N VAL A 156 4.20 5.93 4.22
CA VAL A 156 3.99 7.38 4.04
C VAL A 156 2.50 7.73 3.99
N LEU A 157 1.69 6.93 3.30
CA LEU A 157 0.24 7.16 3.26
C LEU A 157 -0.42 6.91 4.62
N TRP A 158 -0.02 5.87 5.36
CA TRP A 158 -0.49 5.61 6.72
C TRP A 158 -0.14 6.74 7.67
N LYS A 159 1.09 7.27 7.60
CA LYS A 159 1.49 8.43 8.40
C LYS A 159 0.54 9.60 8.19
N GLY A 160 0.18 9.91 6.94
CA GLY A 160 -0.79 10.96 6.64
C GLY A 160 -2.16 10.75 7.30
N VAL A 161 -2.59 9.49 7.48
CA VAL A 161 -3.82 9.16 8.23
C VAL A 161 -3.66 9.46 9.71
N ILE A 162 -2.55 9.02 10.31
CA ILE A 162 -2.28 9.22 11.73
C ILE A 162 -2.12 10.70 12.04
N ASP A 163 -1.41 11.47 11.22
CA ASP A 163 -1.23 12.92 11.37
C ASP A 163 -2.60 13.63 11.36
N ALA A 164 -3.46 13.28 10.40
CA ALA A 164 -4.82 13.81 10.35
C ALA A 164 -5.65 13.44 11.60
N ALA A 165 -5.50 12.21 12.11
CA ALA A 165 -6.19 11.75 13.31
C ALA A 165 -5.65 12.41 14.60
N THR A 166 -4.35 12.69 14.68
CA THR A 166 -3.74 13.38 15.83
C THR A 166 -4.22 14.82 15.93
N HIS A 167 -4.26 15.53 14.80
CA HIS A 167 -4.88 16.85 14.72
C HIS A 167 -6.37 16.84 15.10
N ALA A 168 -7.07 15.71 14.93
CA ALA A 168 -8.48 15.54 15.27
C ALA A 168 -8.76 15.03 16.69
N GLY A 169 -7.74 14.86 17.55
CA GLY A 169 -7.95 14.55 18.98
C GLY A 169 -7.43 13.20 19.46
N VAL A 170 -6.69 12.43 18.66
CA VAL A 170 -5.97 11.24 19.17
C VAL A 170 -4.91 11.62 20.22
N ALA A 171 -4.24 12.77 20.05
CA ALA A 171 -3.32 13.29 21.07
C ALA A 171 -4.03 13.57 22.42
N ASP A 172 -5.28 14.05 22.36
CA ASP A 172 -6.11 14.29 23.54
C ASP A 172 -6.56 12.97 24.17
N ALA A 173 -6.87 11.94 23.37
CA ALA A 173 -7.16 10.60 23.86
C ALA A 173 -5.96 9.94 24.57
N VAL A 174 -4.75 10.11 24.03
CA VAL A 174 -3.49 9.64 24.66
C VAL A 174 -3.25 10.39 25.98
N THR A 175 -3.46 11.71 25.99
CA THR A 175 -3.32 12.52 27.21
C THR A 175 -4.30 12.07 28.29
N GLN A 176 -5.56 11.82 27.92
CA GLN A 176 -6.56 11.30 28.85
C GLN A 176 -6.20 9.89 29.36
N LEU A 177 -5.65 9.02 28.52
CA LEU A 177 -5.16 7.71 28.95
C LEU A 177 -4.00 7.85 29.96
N MET A 178 -3.05 8.74 29.71
CA MET A 178 -1.95 9.03 30.65
C MET A 178 -2.46 9.63 31.98
N GLU A 179 -3.47 10.52 31.92
CA GLU A 179 -4.10 11.09 33.12
C GLU A 179 -4.84 10.02 33.94
N ARG A 180 -5.50 9.07 33.28
CA ARG A 180 -6.17 7.94 33.93
C ARG A 180 -5.18 6.96 34.57
N GLN A 181 -4.05 6.68 33.92
CA GLN A 181 -2.94 5.92 34.52
C GLN A 181 -2.40 6.62 35.77
N ARG A 182 -2.21 7.95 35.70
CA ARG A 182 -1.75 8.78 36.83
C ARG A 182 -2.74 8.78 38.00
N ASN A 183 -4.03 8.59 37.72
CA ASN A 183 -5.08 8.43 38.72
C ASN A 183 -5.21 6.99 39.26
N GLY A 184 -4.32 6.07 38.86
CA GLY A 184 -4.24 4.71 39.41
C GLY A 184 -5.16 3.68 38.74
N GLU A 185 -5.76 3.99 37.59
CA GLU A 185 -6.41 2.95 36.78
C GLU A 185 -5.35 2.04 36.15
N ILE A 186 -5.58 0.72 36.20
CA ILE A 186 -4.73 -0.26 35.51
C ILE A 186 -5.03 -0.15 34.01
N ILE A 187 -4.10 0.45 33.28
CA ILE A 187 -4.12 0.56 31.82
C ILE A 187 -3.09 -0.41 31.26
N ASP A 188 -3.40 -1.01 30.11
CA ASP A 188 -2.45 -1.88 29.41
C ASP A 188 -1.31 -1.05 28.83
N ASP A 189 -0.11 -1.14 29.41
CA ASP A 189 1.07 -0.37 28.98
C ASP A 189 1.45 -0.67 27.52
N THR A 190 1.06 -1.83 26.98
CA THR A 190 1.33 -2.21 25.57
C THR A 190 0.61 -1.30 24.58
N LEU A 191 -0.52 -0.72 24.98
CA LEU A 191 -1.30 0.23 24.20
C LEU A 191 -0.54 1.55 24.04
N ILE A 192 0.10 2.02 25.13
CA ILE A 192 0.91 3.24 25.15
C ILE A 192 2.23 3.03 24.40
N GLU A 193 2.85 1.85 24.51
CA GLU A 193 4.04 1.53 23.71
C GLU A 193 3.72 1.43 22.21
N GLY A 194 2.60 0.80 21.85
CA GLY A 194 2.13 0.72 20.46
C GLY A 194 1.81 2.09 19.86
N ILE A 195 1.22 2.99 20.65
CA ILE A 195 1.07 4.41 20.33
C ILE A 195 2.44 5.02 20.03
N LEU A 196 3.36 5.00 20.99
CA LEU A 196 4.63 5.68 20.89
C LEU A 196 5.47 5.15 19.72
N ASP A 197 5.39 3.85 19.44
CA ASP A 197 6.03 3.22 18.30
C ASP A 197 5.35 3.60 16.97
N SER A 198 4.02 3.72 16.93
CA SER A 198 3.28 4.22 15.76
C SER A 198 3.61 5.68 15.42
N PHE A 199 3.80 6.53 16.44
CA PHE A 199 4.19 7.94 16.28
C PHE A 199 5.70 8.12 16.05
N GLY A 200 6.53 7.23 16.62
CA GLY A 200 7.99 7.33 16.62
C GLY A 200 8.71 6.66 15.45
N LYS A 201 8.01 5.86 14.63
CA LYS A 201 8.60 5.14 13.48
C LYS A 201 8.93 5.99 12.24
N TYR A 202 8.94 7.32 12.34
CA TYR A 202 9.18 8.22 11.20
C TYR A 202 10.13 9.38 11.50
#